data_AF-A0A966I2X3-F1
#
_entry.id   AF-A0A966I2X3-F1
#
_cell.length_a   1.000
_cell.length_b   1.000
_cell.length_c   1.000
_cell.angle_alpha   90.00
_cell.angle_beta   90.00
_cell.angle_gamma   90.00
#
_symmetry.space_group_name_H-M   'P 1'
#
loop_
_entity.id
_entity.type
_entity.pdbx_description
1 polymer ?
#
loop_
_entity_poly.entity_id
_entity_poly.type
_entity_poly.pdbx_seq_one_letter_code
_entity_poly.pdbx_strand_id
1 'polypeptide(L)'
;MDLLTTLAINWQPQLRGYTVVIIAVVVLIGGTYLVVGTNLGARLGFLVILAGLFGWMVAMGAIWWTYGIGLKGREPSWKEAAPATIIRDGELLQTVGILEQPLKLDASPTQNADLVATALASEGWVKLDESDPQRGQAVAASDEILINQAEEFAAGEFVSVAVFDRGGDRWPKINDSLDFIAFFHEPRYALVEVAPVVPQRVEPGRAPARPKIDETQERRYVHMVRDLGNKRQPAMLITFGSLIVFVILCWLLHRRDLILRENLARARELEKV
;
A
#
# COMPACT_ATOMS: atom_id res chain seq x y z
N MET A 1 41.36 10.86 -4.75
CA MET A 1 40.43 9.75 -5.06
C MET A 1 40.49 9.55 -6.56
N ASP A 2 41.11 8.46 -7.01
CA ASP A 2 41.35 8.22 -8.45
C ASP A 2 40.07 7.91 -9.22
N LEU A 3 40.01 8.37 -10.47
CA LEU A 3 38.90 8.17 -11.42
C LEU A 3 38.48 6.69 -11.57
N LEU A 4 39.41 5.75 -11.37
CA LEU A 4 39.15 4.32 -11.42
C LEU A 4 38.34 3.82 -10.21
N THR A 5 38.52 4.44 -9.04
CA THR A 5 37.74 4.10 -7.83
C THR A 5 36.30 4.59 -7.89
N THR A 6 36.04 5.73 -8.54
CA THR A 6 34.67 6.24 -8.73
C THR A 6 33.90 5.45 -9.79
N LEU A 7 34.57 4.95 -10.83
CA LEU A 7 33.97 4.04 -11.84
C LEU A 7 33.61 2.66 -11.25
N ALA A 8 34.45 2.11 -10.37
CA ALA A 8 34.21 0.81 -9.73
C ALA A 8 33.01 0.81 -8.77
N ILE A 9 32.79 1.90 -8.02
CA ILE A 9 31.66 2.03 -7.09
C ILE A 9 30.32 2.12 -7.84
N ASN A 10 30.29 2.65 -9.06
CA ASN A 10 29.05 2.80 -9.82
C ASN A 10 28.51 1.46 -10.35
N TRP A 11 29.39 0.48 -10.64
CA TRP A 11 29.02 -0.82 -11.22
C TRP A 11 28.55 -1.85 -10.20
N GLN A 12 28.89 -1.70 -8.91
CA GLN A 12 28.48 -2.61 -7.84
C GLN A 12 27.49 -1.93 -6.87
N PRO A 13 26.17 -2.20 -6.98
CA PRO A 13 25.14 -1.56 -6.18
C PRO A 13 25.37 -1.68 -4.66
N GLN A 14 25.94 -2.80 -4.21
CA GLN A 14 26.21 -3.08 -2.80
C GLN A 14 27.29 -2.17 -2.23
N LEU A 15 28.41 -2.00 -2.92
CA LEU A 15 29.50 -1.10 -2.48
C LEU A 15 29.06 0.36 -2.46
N ARG A 16 28.25 0.77 -3.45
CA ARG A 16 27.63 2.09 -3.45
C ARG A 16 26.73 2.27 -2.23
N GLY A 17 25.91 1.28 -1.90
CA GLY A 17 25.05 1.29 -0.72
C GLY A 17 25.85 1.50 0.57
N TYR A 18 26.89 0.69 0.81
CA TYR A 18 27.74 0.85 1.99
C TYR A 18 28.43 2.21 2.05
N THR A 19 28.97 2.68 0.93
CA THR A 19 29.66 3.98 0.86
C THR A 19 28.70 5.11 1.20
N VAL A 20 27.47 5.10 0.67
CA VAL A 20 26.45 6.10 0.96
C VAL A 20 26.09 6.10 2.45
N VAL A 21 25.92 4.93 3.06
CA VAL A 21 25.61 4.83 4.50
C VAL A 21 26.77 5.35 5.35
N ILE A 22 28.01 4.99 5.02
CA ILE A 22 29.20 5.47 5.74
C ILE A 22 29.32 6.98 5.64
N ILE A 23 29.17 7.54 4.43
CA ILE A 23 29.22 9.00 4.22
C ILE A 23 28.08 9.68 5.00
N ALA A 24 26.86 9.13 4.98
CA ALA A 24 25.75 9.68 5.74
C ALA A 24 26.06 9.70 7.25
N VAL A 25 26.58 8.61 7.81
CA VAL A 25 26.94 8.55 9.25
C VAL A 25 28.06 9.53 9.59
N VAL A 26 29.14 9.57 8.80
CA VAL A 26 30.30 10.42 9.08
C VAL A 26 29.96 11.91 8.91
N VAL A 27 29.27 12.27 7.82
CA VAL A 27 28.99 13.67 7.50
C VAL A 27 27.80 14.20 8.30
N LEU A 28 26.66 13.51 8.27
CA LEU A 28 25.43 14.01 8.89
C LEU A 28 25.51 13.94 10.42
N ILE A 29 25.93 12.79 10.98
CA ILE A 29 25.97 12.58 12.44
C ILE A 29 27.34 12.98 12.99
N GLY A 30 28.43 12.51 12.37
CA GLY A 30 29.78 12.82 12.82
C GLY A 30 30.12 14.31 12.70
N GLY A 31 29.79 14.94 11.57
CA GLY A 31 30.02 16.36 11.35
C GLY A 31 29.28 17.25 12.35
N THR A 32 27.98 16.99 12.57
CA THR A 32 27.20 17.72 13.58
C THR A 32 27.74 17.47 15.00
N TYR A 33 28.19 16.25 15.31
CA TYR A 33 28.85 15.95 16.58
C TYR A 33 30.16 16.70 16.79
N LEU A 34 31.02 16.83 15.77
CA LEU A 34 32.27 17.60 15.92
C LEU A 34 32.00 19.07 16.24
N VAL A 35 31.02 19.68 15.57
CA VAL A 35 30.62 21.07 15.82
C VAL A 35 30.00 21.25 17.21
N VAL A 36 29.06 20.38 17.60
CA VAL A 36 28.37 20.53 18.90
C VAL A 36 29.26 20.09 20.06
N GLY A 37 30.01 19.01 19.89
CA GLY A 37 30.90 18.44 20.90
C GLY A 37 32.08 19.35 21.25
N THR A 38 32.58 20.16 20.30
CA THR A 38 33.62 21.16 20.59
C THR A 38 33.09 22.33 21.44
N ASN A 39 31.81 22.67 21.34
CA ASN A 39 31.20 23.75 22.11
C ASN A 39 30.66 23.31 23.48
N LEU A 40 30.07 22.11 23.55
CA LEU A 40 29.35 21.62 24.73
C LEU A 40 30.09 20.52 25.52
N GLY A 41 31.23 20.05 25.00
CA GLY A 41 31.97 18.91 25.51
C GLY A 41 31.47 17.57 24.93
N ALA A 42 32.37 16.59 24.83
CA ALA A 42 32.13 15.32 24.14
C ALA A 42 30.88 14.56 24.61
N ARG A 43 30.71 14.39 25.93
CA ARG A 43 29.57 13.64 26.49
C ARG A 43 28.23 14.35 26.27
N LEU A 44 28.17 15.65 26.47
CA LEU A 44 26.93 16.40 26.29
C LEU A 44 26.59 16.51 24.81
N GLY A 45 27.57 16.86 23.97
CA GLY A 45 27.40 16.96 22.54
C GLY A 45 26.88 15.66 21.93
N PHE A 46 27.36 14.51 22.42
CA PHE A 46 26.84 13.20 21.99
C PHE A 46 25.34 13.05 22.29
N LEU A 47 24.91 13.33 23.53
CA LEU A 47 23.50 13.21 23.92
C LEU A 47 22.60 14.17 23.12
N VAL A 48 23.07 15.40 22.87
CA VAL A 48 22.33 16.40 22.11
C VAL A 48 22.17 15.97 20.64
N ILE A 49 23.24 15.51 20.00
CA ILE A 49 23.17 15.03 18.61
C ILE A 49 22.32 13.77 18.49
N LEU A 50 22.42 12.84 19.43
CA LEU A 50 21.60 11.64 19.42
C LEU A 50 20.11 12.00 19.59
N ALA A 51 19.79 12.94 20.48
CA ALA A 51 18.43 13.46 20.62
C ALA A 51 17.96 14.14 19.32
N GLY A 52 18.80 14.97 18.71
CA GLY A 52 18.50 15.63 17.44
C GLY A 52 18.23 14.64 16.30
N LEU A 53 19.03 13.57 16.20
CA LEU A 53 18.85 12.51 15.21
C LEU A 53 17.50 11.81 15.38
N PHE A 54 17.14 11.39 16.59
CA PHE A 54 15.86 10.73 16.84
C PHE A 54 14.68 11.69 16.69
N GLY A 55 14.82 12.97 17.05
CA GLY A 55 13.81 14.00 16.77
C GLY A 55 13.60 14.19 15.27
N TRP A 56 14.67 14.19 14.48
CA TRP A 56 14.60 14.23 13.02
C TRP A 56 13.94 12.96 12.43
N MET A 57 14.27 11.78 12.97
CA MET A 57 13.65 10.51 12.57
C MET A 57 12.14 10.47 12.88
N VAL A 58 11.70 11.07 13.98
CA VAL A 58 10.26 11.25 14.29
C VAL A 58 9.60 12.15 13.24
N ALA A 59 10.21 13.28 12.90
CA ALA A 59 9.67 14.18 11.89
C ALA A 59 9.57 13.52 10.50
N MET A 60 10.62 12.82 10.06
CA MET A 60 10.60 12.06 8.81
C MET A 60 9.59 10.91 8.86
N GLY A 61 9.54 10.17 9.97
CA GLY A 61 8.58 9.10 10.18
C GLY A 61 7.14 9.59 10.08
N ALA A 62 6.82 10.75 10.66
CA ALA A 62 5.50 11.36 10.59
C ALA A 62 5.11 11.75 9.14
N ILE A 63 6.05 12.31 8.37
CA ILE A 63 5.85 12.62 6.95
C ILE A 63 5.62 11.32 6.15
N TRP A 64 6.51 10.33 6.34
CA TRP A 64 6.42 9.04 5.66
C TRP A 64 5.13 8.29 5.98
N TRP A 65 4.68 8.35 7.23
CA TRP A 65 3.43 7.76 7.67
C TRP A 65 2.23 8.46 7.01
N THR A 66 2.19 9.79 7.03
CA THR A 66 1.08 10.58 6.46
C THR A 66 0.92 10.33 4.96
N TYR A 67 2.02 10.44 4.21
CA TYR A 67 1.99 10.30 2.75
C TYR A 67 2.14 8.86 2.25
N GLY A 68 2.48 7.91 3.14
CA GLY A 68 2.79 6.53 2.75
C GLY A 68 3.97 6.44 1.79
N ILE A 69 5.03 7.21 2.05
CA ILE A 69 6.30 7.25 1.29
C ILE A 69 7.45 6.76 2.15
N GLY A 70 8.66 6.65 1.59
CA GLY A 70 9.83 6.14 2.30
C GLY A 70 9.86 4.61 2.32
N LEU A 71 10.15 4.02 3.49
CA LEU A 71 10.08 2.57 3.66
C LEU A 71 8.61 2.13 3.69
N LYS A 72 8.14 1.62 2.55
CA LYS A 72 6.77 1.14 2.37
C LYS A 72 6.65 -0.35 2.69
N GLY A 73 5.54 -0.72 3.30
CA GLY A 73 5.11 -2.11 3.37
C GLY A 73 4.52 -2.59 2.05
N ARG A 74 3.85 -3.75 2.09
CA ARG A 74 3.13 -4.31 0.94
C ARG A 74 2.03 -3.37 0.48
N GLU A 75 2.03 -3.07 -0.81
CA GLU A 75 1.02 -2.22 -1.43
C GLU A 75 -0.33 -2.96 -1.57
N PRO A 76 -1.44 -2.22 -1.64
CA PRO A 76 -2.75 -2.81 -1.86
C PRO A 76 -2.81 -3.59 -3.18
N SER A 77 -3.27 -4.84 -3.13
CA SER A 77 -3.43 -5.72 -4.30
C SER A 77 -4.79 -6.40 -4.28
N TRP A 78 -5.33 -6.72 -5.45
CA TRP A 78 -6.50 -7.58 -5.55
C TRP A 78 -6.06 -9.02 -5.32
N LYS A 79 -6.89 -9.79 -4.61
CA LYS A 79 -6.66 -11.19 -4.32
C LYS A 79 -7.93 -11.98 -4.54
N GLU A 80 -7.75 -13.28 -4.73
CA GLU A 80 -8.83 -14.25 -4.76
C GLU A 80 -9.73 -14.14 -3.52
N ALA A 81 -11.04 -14.07 -3.73
CA ALA A 81 -12.02 -14.04 -2.65
C ALA A 81 -12.56 -15.45 -2.34
N ALA A 82 -12.68 -15.77 -1.05
CA ALA A 82 -13.42 -16.95 -0.60
C ALA A 82 -14.94 -16.68 -0.61
N PRO A 83 -15.80 -17.70 -0.82
CA PRO A 83 -15.49 -19.13 -0.95
C PRO A 83 -15.17 -19.61 -2.37
N ALA A 84 -15.46 -18.83 -3.42
CA ALA A 84 -15.08 -19.14 -4.79
C ALA A 84 -14.64 -17.88 -5.55
N THR A 85 -13.48 -17.96 -6.19
CA THR A 85 -12.89 -16.88 -6.99
C THR A 85 -13.51 -16.80 -8.37
N ILE A 86 -13.76 -17.94 -9.00
CA ILE A 86 -14.32 -18.02 -10.35
C ILE A 86 -15.68 -18.68 -10.25
N ILE A 87 -16.70 -17.93 -10.60
CA ILE A 87 -18.08 -18.37 -10.66
C ILE A 87 -18.42 -18.56 -12.14
N ARG A 88 -18.70 -19.81 -12.55
CA ARG A 88 -18.93 -20.15 -13.96
C ARG A 88 -20.35 -19.87 -14.44
N ASP A 89 -21.29 -19.71 -13.50
CA ASP A 89 -22.71 -19.52 -13.76
C ASP A 89 -23.29 -18.54 -12.73
N GLY A 90 -24.19 -17.65 -13.16
CA GLY A 90 -24.86 -16.69 -12.29
C GLY A 90 -25.72 -17.34 -11.20
N GLU A 91 -26.24 -18.55 -11.39
CA GLU A 91 -27.01 -19.26 -10.33
C GLU A 91 -26.12 -19.60 -9.12
N LEU A 92 -24.83 -19.82 -9.35
CA LEU A 92 -23.87 -20.16 -8.30
C LEU A 92 -23.52 -18.96 -7.41
N LEU A 93 -23.85 -17.73 -7.79
CA LEU A 93 -23.59 -16.53 -6.99
C LEU A 93 -24.27 -16.58 -5.62
N GLN A 94 -25.45 -17.21 -5.53
CA GLN A 94 -26.12 -17.41 -4.24
C GLN A 94 -25.39 -18.45 -3.38
N THR A 95 -24.92 -19.54 -3.99
CA THR A 95 -24.19 -20.61 -3.27
C THR A 95 -22.88 -20.09 -2.69
N VAL A 96 -22.25 -19.14 -3.37
CA VAL A 96 -21.01 -18.48 -2.95
C VAL A 96 -21.27 -17.36 -1.91
N GLY A 97 -22.53 -17.04 -1.63
CA GLY A 97 -22.92 -15.99 -0.67
C GLY A 97 -22.68 -14.57 -1.17
N ILE A 98 -22.54 -14.38 -2.49
CA ILE A 98 -22.45 -13.06 -3.13
C ILE A 98 -23.84 -12.45 -3.29
N LEU A 99 -24.81 -13.32 -3.61
CA LEU A 99 -26.24 -13.01 -3.60
C LEU A 99 -26.93 -13.67 -2.40
N GLU A 100 -27.83 -12.94 -1.75
CA GLU A 100 -28.69 -13.47 -0.69
C GLU A 100 -29.92 -14.17 -1.28
N GLN A 101 -30.47 -13.64 -2.39
CA GLN A 101 -31.66 -14.19 -3.03
C GLN A 101 -31.30 -15.20 -4.14
N PRO A 102 -32.04 -16.32 -4.24
CA PRO A 102 -31.86 -17.26 -5.34
C PRO A 102 -32.24 -16.60 -6.66
N LEU A 103 -31.36 -16.74 -7.66
CA LEU A 103 -31.62 -16.32 -9.02
C LEU A 103 -31.87 -17.57 -9.87
N LYS A 104 -32.95 -17.54 -10.66
CA LYS A 104 -33.26 -18.61 -11.62
C LYS A 104 -33.00 -18.08 -13.03
N LEU A 105 -32.12 -18.74 -13.77
CA LEU A 105 -31.67 -18.30 -15.09
C LEU A 105 -32.31 -19.17 -16.18
N ASP A 106 -33.48 -18.75 -16.68
CA ASP A 106 -34.24 -19.49 -17.69
C ASP A 106 -34.10 -18.91 -19.12
N ALA A 107 -33.29 -17.87 -19.31
CA ALA A 107 -33.25 -17.06 -20.53
C ALA A 107 -31.91 -17.17 -21.29
N SER A 108 -31.72 -16.35 -22.34
CA SER A 108 -30.44 -16.33 -23.07
C SER A 108 -29.28 -15.84 -22.19
N PRO A 109 -28.02 -16.25 -22.43
CA PRO A 109 -26.87 -15.85 -21.60
C PRO A 109 -26.71 -14.33 -21.45
N THR A 110 -27.12 -13.55 -22.45
CA THR A 110 -27.17 -12.09 -22.41
C THR A 110 -28.24 -11.56 -21.47
N GLN A 111 -29.45 -12.11 -21.51
CA GLN A 111 -30.56 -11.73 -20.63
C GLN A 111 -30.29 -12.17 -19.18
N ASN A 112 -29.68 -13.33 -19.00
CA ASN A 112 -29.25 -13.83 -17.70
C ASN A 112 -28.25 -12.87 -17.04
N ALA A 113 -27.31 -12.33 -17.81
CA ALA A 113 -26.36 -11.34 -17.30
C ALA A 113 -27.02 -10.03 -16.86
N ASP A 114 -28.03 -9.56 -17.60
CA ASP A 114 -28.80 -8.36 -17.22
C ASP A 114 -29.63 -8.59 -15.94
N LEU A 115 -30.17 -9.80 -15.77
CA LEU A 115 -30.84 -10.21 -14.53
C LEU A 115 -29.86 -10.26 -13.34
N VAL A 116 -28.67 -10.83 -13.53
CA VAL A 116 -27.60 -10.84 -12.51
C VAL A 116 -27.18 -9.42 -12.15
N ALA A 117 -26.98 -8.54 -13.13
CA ALA A 117 -26.62 -7.14 -12.87
C ALA A 117 -27.69 -6.41 -12.05
N THR A 118 -28.97 -6.69 -12.31
CA THR A 118 -30.10 -6.12 -11.56
C THR A 118 -30.15 -6.67 -10.13
N ALA A 119 -29.93 -7.97 -9.95
CA ALA A 119 -29.89 -8.61 -8.64
C ALA A 119 -28.73 -8.06 -7.80
N LEU A 120 -27.52 -7.98 -8.36
CA LEU A 120 -26.34 -7.39 -7.71
C LEU A 120 -26.62 -5.95 -7.25
N ALA A 121 -27.23 -5.13 -8.12
CA ALA A 121 -27.58 -3.76 -7.77
C ALA A 121 -28.58 -3.68 -6.61
N SER A 122 -29.54 -4.61 -6.53
CA SER A 122 -30.51 -4.65 -5.42
C SER A 122 -29.88 -5.02 -4.07
N GLU A 123 -28.75 -5.72 -4.09
CA GLU A 123 -28.00 -6.14 -2.91
C GLU A 123 -26.83 -5.20 -2.55
N GLY A 124 -26.79 -4.02 -3.18
CA GLY A 124 -25.84 -2.96 -2.83
C GLY A 124 -24.50 -3.02 -3.58
N TRP A 125 -24.39 -3.81 -4.65
CA TRP A 125 -23.24 -3.74 -5.56
C TRP A 125 -23.40 -2.56 -6.53
N VAL A 126 -22.33 -1.81 -6.72
CA VAL A 126 -22.31 -0.66 -7.64
C VAL A 126 -21.58 -1.05 -8.92
N LYS A 127 -22.25 -0.92 -10.06
CA LYS A 127 -21.62 -1.10 -11.38
C LYS A 127 -20.71 0.10 -11.68
N LEU A 128 -19.43 -0.16 -11.91
CA LEU A 128 -18.46 0.87 -12.28
C LEU A 128 -18.63 1.29 -13.75
N ASP A 129 -18.52 2.58 -14.01
CA ASP A 129 -18.54 3.14 -15.36
C ASP A 129 -17.29 2.73 -16.15
N GLU A 130 -17.37 2.71 -17.48
CA GLU A 130 -16.24 2.36 -18.34
C GLU A 130 -15.05 3.31 -18.17
N SER A 131 -15.31 4.58 -17.82
CA SER A 131 -14.29 5.61 -17.59
C SER A 131 -13.66 5.57 -16.20
N ASP A 132 -14.18 4.76 -15.26
CA ASP A 132 -13.66 4.70 -13.90
C ASP A 132 -12.28 4.00 -13.88
N PRO A 133 -11.22 4.66 -13.37
CA PRO A 133 -9.90 4.03 -13.23
C PRO A 133 -9.91 2.74 -12.40
N GLN A 134 -10.85 2.60 -11.46
CA GLN A 134 -10.98 1.42 -10.61
C GLN A 134 -11.43 0.20 -11.40
N ARG A 135 -12.26 0.39 -12.43
CA ARG A 135 -12.65 -0.66 -13.37
C ARG A 135 -11.42 -1.25 -14.05
N GLY A 136 -10.54 -0.40 -14.57
CA GLY A 136 -9.31 -0.84 -15.24
C GLY A 136 -8.38 -1.65 -14.33
N GLN A 137 -8.25 -1.27 -13.06
CA GLN A 137 -7.44 -2.02 -12.08
C GLN A 137 -8.03 -3.39 -11.74
N ALA A 138 -9.36 -3.47 -11.60
CA ALA A 138 -10.05 -4.73 -11.32
C ALA A 138 -9.98 -5.68 -12.52
N VAL A 139 -10.19 -5.18 -13.75
CA VAL A 139 -10.05 -5.97 -14.98
C VAL A 139 -8.65 -6.55 -15.11
N ALA A 140 -7.61 -5.72 -14.97
CA ALA A 140 -6.23 -6.21 -15.07
C ALA A 140 -5.90 -7.30 -14.04
N ALA A 141 -6.39 -7.18 -12.81
CA ALA A 141 -6.20 -8.21 -11.79
C ALA A 141 -7.02 -9.49 -12.08
N SER A 142 -8.24 -9.34 -12.61
CA SER A 142 -9.05 -10.47 -13.06
C SER A 142 -8.36 -11.25 -14.17
N ASP A 143 -7.79 -10.55 -15.15
CA ASP A 143 -7.10 -11.15 -16.29
C ASP A 143 -5.87 -11.94 -15.83
N GLU A 144 -5.11 -11.41 -14.86
CA GLU A 144 -3.98 -12.11 -14.25
C GLU A 144 -4.42 -13.41 -13.55
N ILE A 145 -5.52 -13.37 -12.80
CA ILE A 145 -6.06 -14.56 -12.11
C ILE A 145 -6.54 -15.60 -13.13
N LEU A 146 -7.28 -15.19 -14.16
CA LEU A 146 -7.84 -16.10 -15.15
C LEU A 146 -6.76 -16.78 -16.02
N ILE A 147 -5.74 -16.03 -16.44
CA ILE A 147 -4.72 -16.53 -17.36
C ILE A 147 -3.61 -17.28 -16.62
N ASN A 148 -3.04 -16.68 -15.56
CA ASN A 148 -1.81 -17.18 -14.96
C ASN A 148 -2.04 -18.05 -13.73
N GLN A 149 -3.13 -17.84 -12.99
CA GLN A 149 -3.36 -18.52 -11.72
C GLN A 149 -4.33 -19.70 -11.86
N ALA A 150 -5.47 -19.47 -12.52
CA ALA A 150 -6.48 -20.49 -12.76
C ALA A 150 -6.31 -21.25 -14.08
N GLU A 151 -5.50 -20.72 -15.02
CA GLU A 151 -5.29 -21.26 -16.37
C GLU A 151 -6.61 -21.62 -17.09
N GLU A 152 -7.68 -20.84 -16.82
CA GLU A 152 -9.02 -21.19 -17.28
C GLU A 152 -9.30 -20.69 -18.70
N PHE A 153 -8.54 -19.69 -19.14
CA PHE A 153 -8.55 -19.11 -20.48
C PHE A 153 -7.16 -18.66 -20.90
N ALA A 154 -6.88 -18.70 -22.21
CA ALA A 154 -5.71 -18.04 -22.78
C ALA A 154 -5.96 -16.54 -23.05
N ALA A 155 -4.87 -15.78 -23.19
CA ALA A 155 -4.94 -14.36 -23.54
C ALA A 155 -5.70 -14.15 -24.86
N GLY A 156 -6.80 -13.39 -24.83
CA GLY A 156 -7.63 -13.07 -25.99
C GLY A 156 -8.85 -13.99 -26.20
N GLU A 157 -9.05 -14.99 -25.34
CA GLU A 157 -10.24 -15.87 -25.39
C GLU A 157 -11.45 -15.33 -24.62
N PHE A 158 -11.31 -14.18 -23.96
CA PHE A 158 -12.37 -13.56 -23.17
C PHE A 158 -12.31 -12.03 -23.23
N VAL A 159 -13.44 -11.39 -22.92
CA VAL A 159 -13.58 -9.94 -22.77
C VAL A 159 -14.30 -9.63 -21.46
N SER A 160 -13.72 -8.73 -20.68
CA SER A 160 -14.32 -8.20 -19.45
C SER A 160 -15.39 -7.17 -19.78
N VAL A 161 -16.65 -7.49 -19.47
CA VAL A 161 -17.83 -6.69 -19.85
C VAL A 161 -18.12 -5.64 -18.77
N ALA A 162 -18.39 -6.09 -17.54
CA ALA A 162 -18.77 -5.23 -16.43
C ALA A 162 -17.90 -5.49 -15.19
N VAL A 163 -17.81 -4.48 -14.32
CA VAL A 163 -17.19 -4.61 -13.01
C VAL A 163 -18.15 -4.06 -11.98
N PHE A 164 -18.41 -4.83 -10.94
CA PHE A 164 -19.20 -4.43 -9.79
C PHE A 164 -18.29 -4.30 -8.57
N ASP A 165 -18.55 -3.31 -7.73
CA ASP A 165 -17.77 -3.01 -6.54
C ASP A 165 -18.69 -2.93 -5.31
N ARG A 166 -18.21 -3.42 -4.17
CA ARG A 166 -18.94 -3.41 -2.90
C ARG A 166 -17.99 -3.20 -1.72
N GLY A 167 -18.43 -2.37 -0.77
CA GLY A 167 -17.69 -2.09 0.47
C GLY A 167 -16.52 -1.13 0.27
N GLY A 168 -15.48 -1.28 1.10
CA GLY A 168 -14.32 -0.37 1.08
C GLY A 168 -14.50 0.93 1.84
N ASP A 169 -15.53 1.00 2.70
CA ASP A 169 -15.67 2.10 3.64
C ASP A 169 -14.54 2.12 4.66
N ARG A 170 -14.17 3.33 5.08
CA ARG A 170 -13.01 3.62 5.92
C ARG A 170 -13.42 4.52 7.08
N TRP A 171 -12.89 4.29 8.28
CA TRP A 171 -13.19 5.11 9.45
C TRP A 171 -12.03 5.10 10.46
N PRO A 172 -11.95 6.10 11.38
CA PRO A 172 -12.72 7.35 11.42
C PRO A 172 -12.29 8.35 10.34
N LYS A 173 -13.26 8.97 9.66
CA LYS A 173 -13.03 10.06 8.69
C LYS A 173 -13.24 11.40 9.38
N ILE A 174 -12.32 12.35 9.19
CA ILE A 174 -12.53 13.75 9.61
C ILE A 174 -13.37 14.48 8.56
N ASN A 175 -13.13 14.20 7.28
CA ASN A 175 -13.88 14.67 6.13
C ASN A 175 -13.59 13.72 4.94
N ASP A 176 -14.36 13.80 3.85
CA ASP A 176 -14.16 12.95 2.65
C ASP A 176 -12.81 13.17 1.97
N SER A 177 -12.19 14.35 2.14
CA SER A 177 -10.87 14.69 1.59
C SER A 177 -9.70 14.44 2.54
N LEU A 178 -9.95 14.41 3.86
CA LEU A 178 -8.93 14.28 4.90
C LEU A 178 -9.01 12.92 5.56
N ASP A 179 -8.61 11.91 4.79
CA ASP A 179 -8.75 10.49 5.12
C ASP A 179 -7.45 9.86 5.68
N PHE A 180 -6.54 10.70 6.21
CA PHE A 180 -5.23 10.24 6.70
C PHE A 180 -5.32 9.44 8.00
N ILE A 181 -6.44 9.56 8.72
CA ILE A 181 -6.67 9.03 10.07
C ILE A 181 -7.66 7.83 10.03
N ALA A 182 -8.14 7.44 8.85
CA ALA A 182 -8.94 6.23 8.74
C ALA A 182 -8.05 4.98 8.83
N PHE A 183 -8.01 4.40 10.03
CA PHE A 183 -7.23 3.21 10.34
C PHE A 183 -8.02 1.91 10.12
N PHE A 184 -9.35 1.98 10.22
CA PHE A 184 -10.23 0.85 10.03
C PHE A 184 -10.89 0.92 8.67
N HIS A 185 -11.14 -0.24 8.11
CA HIS A 185 -11.76 -0.38 6.81
C HIS A 185 -12.63 -1.63 6.77
N GLU A 186 -13.73 -1.54 6.04
CA GLU A 186 -14.49 -2.71 5.63
C GLU A 186 -13.77 -3.38 4.45
N PRO A 187 -13.89 -4.72 4.33
CA PRO A 187 -13.42 -5.41 3.14
C PRO A 187 -14.07 -4.80 1.89
N ARG A 188 -13.27 -4.62 0.85
CA ARG A 188 -13.75 -4.17 -0.45
C ARG A 188 -13.70 -5.35 -1.40
N TYR A 189 -14.81 -5.61 -2.07
CA TYR A 189 -14.95 -6.69 -3.03
C TYR A 189 -15.19 -6.11 -4.40
N ALA A 190 -14.60 -6.72 -5.42
CA ALA A 190 -14.97 -6.49 -6.81
C ALA A 190 -15.41 -7.81 -7.45
N LEU A 191 -16.37 -7.70 -8.35
CA LEU A 191 -16.88 -8.79 -9.15
C LEU A 191 -16.72 -8.40 -10.62
N VAL A 192 -15.81 -9.06 -11.32
CA VAL A 192 -15.55 -8.78 -12.74
C VAL A 192 -16.31 -9.80 -13.57
N GLU A 193 -17.19 -9.31 -14.43
CA GLU A 193 -17.95 -10.12 -15.36
C GLU A 193 -17.17 -10.29 -16.66
N VAL A 194 -16.93 -11.54 -17.02
CA VAL A 194 -16.10 -11.96 -18.14
C VAL A 194 -16.91 -12.82 -19.08
N ALA A 195 -16.96 -12.43 -20.35
CA ALA A 195 -17.63 -13.19 -21.40
C ALA A 195 -16.59 -13.87 -22.30
N PRO A 196 -16.74 -15.18 -22.59
CA PRO A 196 -15.87 -15.87 -23.54
C PRO A 196 -16.06 -15.31 -24.95
N VAL A 197 -15.02 -15.42 -25.78
CA VAL A 197 -14.95 -14.86 -27.13
C VAL A 197 -14.91 -16.00 -28.14
N VAL A 198 -15.63 -15.85 -29.25
CA VAL A 198 -15.58 -16.81 -30.35
C VAL A 198 -14.19 -16.78 -30.99
N PRO A 199 -13.50 -17.92 -31.18
CA PRO A 199 -12.19 -17.95 -31.83
C PRO A 199 -12.22 -17.31 -33.22
N GLN A 200 -11.48 -16.21 -33.38
CA GLN A 200 -11.37 -15.50 -34.65
C GLN A 200 -10.09 -15.89 -35.37
N ARG A 201 -10.17 -16.09 -36.69
CA ARG A 201 -8.98 -16.38 -37.50
C ARG A 201 -8.07 -15.17 -37.55
N VAL A 202 -6.81 -15.36 -37.19
CA VAL A 202 -5.75 -14.35 -37.33
C VAL A 202 -5.09 -14.48 -38.71
N GLU A 203 -5.22 -13.45 -39.54
CA GLU A 203 -4.52 -13.35 -40.81
C GLU A 203 -3.17 -12.65 -40.59
N PRO A 204 -2.03 -13.27 -40.97
CA PRO A 204 -0.71 -12.64 -40.83
C PRO A 204 -0.66 -11.28 -41.54
N GLY A 205 -0.26 -10.23 -40.81
CA GLY A 205 -0.10 -8.87 -41.35
C GLY A 205 -1.34 -7.97 -41.29
N ARG A 206 -2.49 -8.48 -40.85
CA ARG A 206 -3.69 -7.67 -40.56
C ARG A 206 -3.83 -7.45 -39.06
N ALA A 207 -4.32 -6.27 -38.66
CA ALA A 207 -4.66 -6.03 -37.26
C ALA A 207 -5.68 -7.09 -36.78
N PRO A 208 -5.51 -7.66 -35.57
CA PRO A 208 -6.48 -8.61 -35.02
C PRO A 208 -7.90 -8.05 -35.08
N ALA A 209 -8.84 -8.87 -35.52
CA ALA A 209 -10.24 -8.47 -35.55
C ALA A 209 -10.74 -8.26 -34.11
N ARG A 210 -11.71 -7.34 -33.95
CA ARG A 210 -12.25 -7.02 -32.62
C ARG A 210 -12.90 -8.29 -32.04
N PRO A 211 -12.60 -8.65 -30.79
CA PRO A 211 -13.17 -9.84 -30.18
C PRO A 211 -14.70 -9.76 -30.18
N LYS A 212 -15.35 -10.83 -30.64
CA LYS A 212 -16.80 -10.96 -30.64
C LYS A 212 -17.21 -11.92 -29.54
N ILE A 213 -18.02 -11.43 -28.60
CA ILE A 213 -18.52 -12.21 -27.47
C ILE A 213 -19.30 -13.42 -27.99
N ASP A 214 -19.05 -14.58 -27.39
CA ASP A 214 -19.82 -15.79 -27.61
C ASP A 214 -21.12 -15.72 -26.80
N GLU A 215 -22.25 -15.52 -27.50
CA GLU A 215 -23.58 -15.44 -26.88
C GLU A 215 -24.16 -16.82 -26.51
N THR A 216 -23.46 -17.92 -26.84
CA THR A 216 -23.91 -19.29 -26.58
C THR A 216 -23.43 -19.83 -25.23
N GLN A 217 -22.40 -19.22 -24.65
CA GLN A 217 -21.82 -19.61 -23.38
C GLN A 217 -22.23 -18.65 -22.27
N GLU A 218 -22.33 -19.18 -21.06
CA GLU A 218 -22.57 -18.38 -19.87
C GLU A 218 -21.37 -17.48 -19.54
N ARG A 219 -21.69 -16.33 -18.94
CA ARG A 219 -20.69 -15.37 -18.49
C ARG A 219 -20.11 -15.86 -17.16
N ARG A 220 -18.80 -15.71 -17.01
CA ARG A 220 -18.08 -16.05 -15.78
C ARG A 220 -17.90 -14.80 -14.94
N TYR A 221 -17.92 -14.96 -13.62
CA TYR A 221 -17.69 -13.87 -12.68
C TYR A 221 -16.46 -14.16 -11.85
N VAL A 222 -15.54 -13.20 -11.80
CA VAL A 222 -14.33 -13.28 -10.99
C VAL A 222 -14.52 -12.43 -9.75
N HIS A 223 -14.69 -13.10 -8.61
CA HIS A 223 -14.85 -12.49 -7.31
C HIS A 223 -13.48 -12.30 -6.65
N MET A 224 -13.18 -11.04 -6.32
CA MET A 224 -11.90 -10.64 -5.75
C MET A 224 -12.09 -9.75 -4.52
N VAL A 225 -11.19 -9.88 -3.56
CA VAL A 225 -11.12 -9.05 -2.36
C VAL A 225 -9.91 -8.14 -2.45
N ARG A 226 -10.08 -6.88 -2.07
CA ARG A 226 -8.98 -5.92 -2.01
C ARG A 226 -8.21 -6.12 -0.72
N ASP A 227 -7.02 -6.71 -0.83
CA ASP A 227 -6.07 -6.72 0.27
C ASP A 227 -5.35 -5.36 0.31
N LEU A 228 -5.63 -4.56 1.33
CA LEU A 228 -5.02 -3.23 1.50
C LEU A 228 -3.53 -3.28 1.91
N GLY A 229 -3.02 -4.47 2.23
CA GLY A 229 -1.65 -4.67 2.63
C GLY A 229 -1.28 -3.90 3.89
N ASN A 230 -0.01 -3.52 4.01
CA ASN A 230 0.50 -2.83 5.18
C ASN A 230 1.41 -1.64 4.83
N LYS A 231 1.06 -0.92 3.75
CA LYS A 231 1.83 0.18 3.17
C LYS A 231 2.46 1.13 4.20
N ARG A 232 1.71 1.51 5.24
CA ARG A 232 2.11 2.52 6.26
C ARG A 232 2.72 1.92 7.54
N GLN A 233 2.68 0.60 7.75
CA GLN A 233 3.15 -0.02 9.00
C GLN A 233 4.63 0.25 9.29
N PRO A 234 5.57 0.12 8.33
CA PRO A 234 6.99 0.35 8.64
C PRO A 234 7.27 1.79 9.08
N ALA A 235 6.65 2.78 8.43
CA ALA A 235 6.78 4.18 8.82
C ALA A 235 6.22 4.46 10.22
N MET A 236 5.10 3.83 10.60
CA MET A 236 4.56 3.91 11.96
C MET A 236 5.57 3.39 13.00
N LEU A 237 6.14 2.22 12.76
CA LEU A 237 7.11 1.61 13.68
C LEU A 237 8.36 2.48 13.87
N ILE A 238 8.89 3.05 12.78
CA ILE A 238 10.03 3.98 12.84
C ILE A 238 9.68 5.22 13.66
N THR A 239 8.49 5.78 13.46
CA THR A 239 8.03 6.99 14.16
C THR A 239 7.94 6.76 15.66
N PHE A 240 7.22 5.71 16.08
CA PHE A 240 7.04 5.41 17.50
C PHE A 240 8.34 4.93 18.16
N GLY A 241 9.12 4.09 17.49
CA GLY A 241 10.42 3.65 17.99
C GLY A 241 11.37 4.82 18.21
N SER A 242 11.43 5.75 17.25
CA SER A 242 12.26 6.96 17.37
C SER A 242 11.73 7.93 18.42
N LEU A 243 10.40 8.05 18.55
CA LEU A 243 9.76 8.93 19.54
C LEU A 243 10.09 8.51 20.96
N ILE A 244 10.04 7.21 21.25
CA ILE A 244 10.40 6.68 22.58
C ILE A 244 11.85 7.04 22.92
N VAL A 245 12.78 6.80 22.00
CA VAL A 245 14.20 7.11 22.23
C VAL A 245 14.42 8.62 22.36
N PHE A 246 13.77 9.43 21.52
CA PHE A 246 13.82 10.88 21.59
C PHE A 246 13.38 11.41 22.97
N VAL A 247 12.22 10.95 23.45
CA VAL A 247 11.68 11.37 24.75
C VAL A 247 12.61 10.95 25.90
N ILE A 248 13.18 9.74 25.86
CA ILE A 248 14.15 9.29 26.86
C ILE A 248 15.39 10.19 26.87
N LEU A 249 15.92 10.55 25.70
CA LEU A 249 17.10 11.42 25.59
C LEU A 249 16.81 12.85 26.07
N CYS A 250 15.66 13.42 25.70
CA CYS A 250 15.21 14.70 26.22
C CYS A 250 15.05 14.68 27.73
N TRP A 251 14.52 13.59 28.29
CA TRP A 251 14.40 13.41 29.73
C TRP A 251 15.76 13.33 30.43
N LEU A 252 16.74 12.62 29.85
CA LEU A 252 18.10 12.56 30.39
C LEU A 252 18.79 13.94 30.37
N LEU A 253 18.66 14.68 29.27
CA LEU A 253 19.18 16.05 29.16
C LEU A 253 18.54 16.98 30.18
N HIS A 254 17.20 16.90 30.33
CA HIS A 254 16.47 17.68 31.32
C HIS A 254 16.93 17.37 32.75
N ARG A 255 17.05 16.09 33.10
CA ARG A 255 17.54 15.66 34.42
C ARG A 255 18.95 16.16 34.69
N ARG A 256 19.83 16.12 33.69
CA ARG A 256 21.21 16.63 33.79
C ARG A 256 21.22 18.14 34.07
N ASP A 257 20.36 18.91 33.41
CA ASP A 257 20.27 20.36 33.63
C ASP A 257 19.74 20.70 35.03
N LEU A 258 18.79 19.93 35.56
CA LEU A 258 18.32 20.08 36.94
C LEU A 258 19.45 19.86 37.95
N ILE A 259 20.19 18.75 37.82
CA ILE A 259 21.33 18.45 38.70
C ILE A 259 22.41 19.53 38.61
N LEU A 260 22.68 20.04 37.41
CA LEU A 260 23.66 21.13 37.23
C LEU A 260 23.23 22.40 37.96
N ARG A 261 21.95 22.78 37.88
CA ARG A 261 21.41 23.95 38.59
C ARG A 261 21.54 23.80 40.11
N GLU A 262 21.24 22.63 40.65
CA GLU A 262 21.41 22.33 42.08
C GLU A 262 22.88 22.45 42.52
N ASN A 263 23.80 21.87 41.74
CA ASN A 263 25.22 21.93 42.04
C ASN A 263 25.77 23.36 41.99
N LEU A 264 25.35 24.15 41.00
CA LEU A 264 25.74 25.56 40.90
C LEU A 264 25.17 26.39 42.06
N ALA A 265 23.94 26.09 42.50
CA ALA A 265 23.35 26.75 43.67
C ALA A 265 24.15 26.42 44.94
N ARG A 266 24.49 25.15 45.17
CA ARG A 266 25.32 24.72 46.31
C ARG A 266 26.71 25.35 46.28
N ALA A 267 27.34 25.43 45.11
CA ALA A 267 28.66 26.06 44.97
C ALA A 267 28.62 27.55 45.36
N ARG A 268 27.60 28.29 44.93
CA ARG A 268 27.41 29.71 45.30
C ARG A 268 27.19 29.92 46.80
N GLU A 269 26.54 28.98 47.48
CA GLU A 269 26.36 29.06 48.94
C GLU A 269 27.68 28.81 49.68
N LEU A 270 28.52 27.88 49.19
CA LEU A 270 29.85 27.65 49.76
C LEU A 270 30.80 28.82 49.58
N GLU A 271 30.72 29.57 48.48
CA GLU A 271 31.54 30.78 48.24
C GLU A 271 31.18 31.96 49.17
N LYS A 272 30.01 31.95 49.80
CA LYS A 272 29.57 33.00 50.73
C LYS A 272 30.07 32.80 52.16
N VAL A 273 30.60 31.62 52.50
CA VAL A 273 31.11 31.24 53.82
C VAL A 273 32.62 31.43 53.87
#